data_AF-A0A517M950-F1
#
_entry.id   AF-A0A517M950-F1
#
_cell.length_a   1.000
_cell.length_b   1.000
_cell.length_c   1.000
_cell.angle_alpha   90.00
_cell.angle_beta   90.00
_cell.angle_gamma   90.00
#
_symmetry.space_group_name_H-M   'P 1'
#
loop_
_entity.id
_entity.type
_entity.pdbx_description
1 polymer ?
#
loop_
_entity_poly.entity_id
_entity_poly.type
_entity_poly.pdbx_seq_one_letter_code
_entity_poly.pdbx_strand_id
1 'polypeptide(L)' 'MSDTSTTSSSAKRPSLFAYQVRDIGDGKSYWNRIGAAWDTKSGGFIIQLDCLPLDGRIVCQPAIHEQADGGAA' A
#
# COMPACT_ATOMS: atom_id res chain seq x y z
N MET A 1 29.86 17.16 -18.94
CA MET A 1 28.57 16.45 -18.84
C MET A 1 28.77 15.22 -17.97
N SER A 2 28.42 15.30 -16.69
CA SER A 2 28.40 14.16 -15.78
C SER A 2 27.36 14.43 -14.70
N ASP A 3 26.09 14.16 -15.00
CA ASP A 3 25.09 14.00 -13.95
C ASP A 3 25.10 12.54 -13.52
N THR A 4 25.88 12.28 -12.47
CA THR A 4 25.82 11.04 -11.71
C THR A 4 24.56 11.09 -10.85
N SER A 5 23.46 10.49 -11.34
CA SER A 5 22.24 10.32 -10.55
C SER A 5 22.49 9.31 -9.43
N THR A 6 22.78 9.83 -8.24
CA THR A 6 22.83 9.12 -6.96
C THR A 6 21.58 8.24 -6.80
N THR A 7 21.77 6.92 -6.86
CA THR A 7 20.74 5.93 -6.52
C THR A 7 20.61 5.91 -5.00
N SER A 8 19.75 6.75 -4.45
CA SER A 8 19.25 6.55 -3.09
C SER A 8 18.30 5.35 -3.14
N SER A 9 18.66 4.28 -2.44
CA SER A 9 17.77 3.14 -2.18
C SER A 9 16.67 3.57 -1.21
N SER A 10 15.80 4.49 -1.66
CA SER A 10 14.54 4.77 -0.99
C SER A 10 13.75 3.48 -1.03
N ALA A 11 13.51 2.86 0.13
CA ALA A 11 12.52 1.80 0.25
C ALA A 11 11.26 2.26 -0.48
N LYS A 12 10.84 1.54 -1.53
CA LYS A 12 9.69 1.95 -2.33
C LYS A 12 8.50 2.02 -1.40
N ARG A 13 7.87 3.19 -1.33
CA ARG A 13 6.61 3.33 -0.61
C ARG A 13 5.59 2.38 -1.27
N PRO A 14 4.76 1.70 -0.46
CA PRO A 14 3.73 0.84 -1.02
C PRO A 14 2.72 1.66 -1.81
N SER A 15 2.30 1.12 -2.94
CA SER A 15 1.31 1.72 -3.82
C SER A 15 -0.10 1.47 -3.27
N LEU A 16 -0.31 0.32 -2.60
CA LEU A 16 -1.56 -0.05 -1.93
C LEU A 16 -1.28 -0.63 -0.54
N PHE A 17 -2.26 -0.52 0.37
CA PHE A 17 -2.30 -1.30 1.61
C PHE A 17 -3.26 -2.48 1.49
N ALA A 18 -2.86 -3.62 2.05
CA ALA A 18 -3.69 -4.82 2.09
C ALA A 18 -4.44 -4.88 3.43
N TYR A 19 -5.76 -5.05 3.35
CA TYR A 19 -6.66 -5.13 4.50
C TYR A 19 -7.42 -6.46 4.53
N GLN A 20 -7.57 -7.03 5.72
CA GLN A 20 -8.65 -7.97 6.00
C GLN A 20 -9.90 -7.16 6.36
N VAL A 21 -11.00 -7.42 5.65
CA VAL A 21 -12.28 -6.76 5.89
C VAL A 21 -13.24 -7.79 6.48
N ARG A 22 -13.62 -7.60 7.74
CA ARG A 22 -14.60 -8.46 8.41
C ARG A 22 -15.88 -7.70 8.68
N ASP A 23 -16.99 -8.23 8.20
CA ASP A 23 -18.32 -7.71 8.49
C ASP A 23 -18.73 -8.12 9.90
N ILE A 24 -19.27 -7.17 10.66
CA ILE A 24 -19.65 -7.38 12.07
C ILE A 24 -21.15 -7.22 12.31
N GLY A 25 -21.94 -7.16 11.24
CA GLY A 25 -23.36 -6.85 11.30
C GLY A 25 -23.64 -5.34 11.27
N ASP A 26 -24.93 -4.98 11.15
CA ASP A 26 -25.42 -3.60 11.16
C ASP A 26 -24.76 -2.65 10.13
N GLY A 27 -24.31 -3.21 9.00
CA GLY A 27 -23.65 -2.45 7.93
C GLY A 27 -22.25 -1.94 8.29
N LYS A 28 -21.65 -2.44 9.38
CA LYS A 28 -20.30 -2.07 9.82
C LYS A 28 -19.29 -3.17 9.44
N SER A 29 -18.07 -2.74 9.13
CA SER A 29 -16.95 -3.65 8.86
C SER A 29 -15.70 -3.17 9.58
N TYR A 30 -14.92 -4.12 10.11
CA TYR A 30 -13.57 -3.85 10.61
C TYR A 30 -12.56 -3.99 9.47
N TRP A 31 -11.74 -2.96 9.33
CA TRP A 31 -10.63 -2.91 8.37
C TRP A 31 -9.33 -3.09 9.13
N ASN A 32 -8.77 -4.29 9.07
CA ASN A 32 -7.51 -4.60 9.71
C ASN A 32 -6.39 -4.57 8.67
N ARG A 33 -5.37 -3.73 8.84
CA ARG A 33 -4.24 -3.70 7.92
C ARG A 33 -3.37 -4.93 8.16
N ILE A 34 -3.15 -5.72 7.12
CA ILE A 34 -2.43 -7.00 7.19
C ILE A 34 -1.22 -7.07 6.25
N GLY A 35 -0.95 -5.99 5.52
CA GLY A 35 0.20 -5.93 4.64
C GLY A 35 0.18 -4.73 3.70
N ALA A 36 0.95 -4.83 2.63
CA ALA A 36 1.07 -3.82 1.60
C ALA A 36 1.37 -4.42 0.23
N ALA A 37 1.13 -3.64 -0.83
CA ALA A 37 1.40 -4.03 -2.20
C ALA A 37 2.18 -2.95 -2.96
N TRP A 38 3.04 -3.40 -3.87
CA TRP A 38 3.86 -2.56 -4.74
C TRP A 38 3.62 -2.91 -6.19
N ASP A 39 3.50 -1.90 -7.03
CA ASP A 39 3.43 -2.07 -8.48
C ASP A 39 4.73 -2.67 -9.04
N THR A 40 4.56 -3.50 -10.06
CA THR A 40 5.66 -4.08 -10.83
C THR A 40 5.72 -3.44 -12.21
N LYS A 41 6.90 -3.47 -12.82
CA LYS A 41 7.09 -2.97 -14.19
C LYS A 41 6.19 -3.66 -15.23
N SER A 42 5.73 -4.87 -14.92
CA SER A 42 4.85 -5.68 -15.77
C SER A 42 3.36 -5.38 -15.56
N GLY A 43 3.00 -4.42 -14.71
CA GLY A 43 1.61 -4.03 -14.45
C GLY A 43 0.88 -4.86 -13.40
N GLY A 44 1.55 -5.83 -12.76
CA GLY A 44 1.03 -6.57 -11.60
C GLY A 44 1.45 -5.96 -10.26
N PHE A 45 1.05 -6.59 -9.16
CA PHE A 45 1.46 -6.20 -7.81
C PHE A 45 2.24 -7.32 -7.12
N ILE A 46 3.27 -6.95 -6.37
CA ILE A 46 3.86 -7.81 -5.33
C ILE A 46 3.16 -7.45 -4.03
N ILE A 47 2.58 -8.43 -3.33
CA ILE A 47 1.90 -8.24 -2.05
C ILE A 47 2.73 -8.93 -0.97
N GLN A 48 3.05 -8.19 0.10
CA GLN A 48 3.65 -8.74 1.31
C GLN A 48 2.63 -8.68 2.44
N LEU A 49 2.43 -9.80 3.12
CA LEU A 49 1.49 -9.95 4.22
C LEU A 49 2.25 -10.20 5.52
N ASP A 50 1.89 -9.46 6.56
CA ASP A 50 2.39 -9.66 7.92
C ASP A 50 1.57 -10.74 8.65
N CYS A 51 0.32 -10.97 8.21
CA CYS A 51 -0.53 -12.06 8.69
C CYS A 51 -1.51 -12.55 7.60
N LEU A 52 -1.98 -13.78 7.77
CA LEU A 52 -2.93 -14.41 6.84
C LEU A 52 -4.36 -14.37 7.42
N PRO A 53 -5.35 -13.87 6.67
CA PRO A 53 -6.74 -13.88 7.10
C PRO A 53 -7.31 -15.31 7.04
N LEU A 54 -8.06 -15.72 8.07
CA LEU A 54 -8.68 -17.05 8.14
C LEU A 54 -9.74 -17.28 7.06
N ASP A 55 -10.43 -16.21 6.66
CA ASP A 55 -11.44 -16.18 5.61
C ASP A 55 -10.84 -16.01 4.20
N GLY A 56 -9.53 -15.80 4.10
CA GLY A 56 -8.80 -15.72 2.83
C GLY A 56 -9.09 -14.46 2.00
N ARG A 57 -9.92 -13.52 2.48
CA ARG A 57 -10.28 -12.30 1.74
C ARG A 57 -9.33 -11.15 2.07
N ILE A 58 -8.79 -10.54 1.03
CA ILE A 58 -7.90 -9.37 1.13
C ILE A 58 -8.41 -8.28 0.19
N VAL A 59 -8.49 -7.05 0.69
CA VAL A 59 -8.82 -5.86 -0.09
C VAL A 59 -7.59 -4.96 -0.14
N CYS A 60 -7.16 -4.60 -1.35
CA CYS A 60 -6.09 -3.61 -1.52
C CYS A 60 -6.70 -2.23 -1.77
N GLN A 61 -6.25 -1.22 -1.02
CA GLN A 61 -6.65 0.18 -1.21
C GLN A 61 -5.44 1.06 -1.46
N PRO A 62 -5.56 2.17 -2.21
CA PRO A 62 -4.49 3.15 -2.36
C PRO A 62 -3.93 3.58 -1.00
N ALA A 63 -2.62 3.74 -0.92
CA ALA A 63 -2.03 4.35 0.25
C ALA A 63 -2.62 5.76 0.40
N ILE A 64 -3.23 6.07 1.55
CA ILE A 64 -3.64 7.44 1.84
C ILE A 64 -2.37 8.30 1.82
N HIS A 65 -2.30 9.21 0.85
CA HIS A 65 -1.29 10.25 0.85
C HIS A 65 -1.76 11.30 1.87
N GLU A 66 -0.99 11.49 2.94
CA GLU A 66 -0.94 12.82 3.54
C GLU A 66 -0.52 13.77 2.39
N GLN A 67 -1.38 14.73 2.08
CA GLN A 67 -1.04 15.77 1.11
C GLN A 67 0.29 16.37 1.54
N ALA A 68 1.29 16.31 0.66
CA ALA A 68 2.45 17.15 0.79
C ALA A 68 1.97 18.59 0.58
N ASP A 69 1.56 19.24 1.66
CA ASP A 69 1.51 20.69 1.74
C ASP A 69 2.92 21.20 1.49
N GLY A 70 3.07 21.98 0.43
CA GLY A 70 4.35 22.35 -0.14
C GLY A 70 4.15 23.38 -1.23
N GLY A 71 3.51 24.49 -0.87
CA GLY A 71 3.53 25.69 -1.70
C GLY A 71 4.95 26.20 -1.92
N ALA A 72 5.25 26.62 -3.15
CA ALA A 72 6.28 27.59 -3.46
C ALA A 72 6.04 28.16 -4.87
N ALA A 73 5.69 29.46 -4.88
CA ALA A 73 5.88 30.50 -5.90
C ALA A 73 5.85 30.14 -7.39
#